data_AF-A0A444XP90-F1
#
_entry.id   AF-A0A444XP90-F1
#
_cell.length_a   1.000
_cell.length_b   1.000
_cell.length_c   1.000
_cell.angle_alpha   90.00
_cell.angle_beta   90.00
_cell.angle_gamma   90.00
#
_symmetry.space_group_name_H-M   'P 1'
#
loop_
_entity.id
_entity.type
_entity.pdbx_description
1 polymer ?
#
loop_
_entity_poly.entity_id
_entity_poly.type
_entity_poly.pdbx_seq_one_letter_code
_entity_poly.pdbx_strand_id
1 'polypeptide(L)'
;MLAEKMEKHGATGWLVKTGWSGDRYGYGSRIKLPYTRKIIDAIHSGSLLNAEYKKTEIFGFEISTEVEGVTSEILDPITTVSSLCWVCMSNHFKIL
;
A
#
# COMPACT_ATOMS: atom_id res chain seq x y z
N MET A 1 -21.75 -1.98 -12.90
CA MET A 1 -20.72 -1.11 -12.26
C MET A 1 -19.39 -1.87 -12.07
N LEU A 2 -18.32 -1.23 -11.57
CA LEU A 2 -16.99 -1.86 -11.39
C LEU A 2 -17.03 -3.06 -10.43
N ALA A 3 -17.70 -2.92 -9.29
CA ALA A 3 -17.83 -3.98 -8.29
C ALA A 3 -18.44 -5.27 -8.89
N GLU A 4 -19.56 -5.14 -9.60
CA GLU A 4 -20.21 -6.27 -10.29
C GLU A 4 -19.29 -6.97 -11.31
N LYS A 5 -18.41 -6.22 -11.99
CA LYS A 5 -17.45 -6.82 -12.94
C LYS A 5 -16.34 -7.55 -12.21
N MET A 6 -15.88 -7.03 -11.07
CA MET A 6 -14.86 -7.68 -10.27
C MET A 6 -15.37 -9.00 -9.69
N GLU A 7 -16.60 -9.00 -9.15
CA GLU A 7 -17.26 -10.22 -8.65
C GLU A 7 -17.46 -11.25 -9.76
N LYS A 8 -17.97 -10.84 -10.93
CA LYS A 8 -18.21 -11.74 -12.07
C LYS A 8 -16.94 -12.43 -12.58
N HIS A 9 -15.80 -11.74 -12.51
CA HIS A 9 -14.54 -12.21 -13.08
C HIS A 9 -13.53 -12.66 -12.01
N GLY A 10 -13.90 -12.66 -10.72
CA GLY A 10 -13.00 -13.00 -9.62
C GLY A 10 -11.76 -12.11 -9.56
N ALA A 11 -11.86 -10.84 -9.97
CA ALA A 11 -10.71 -9.95 -10.08
C ALA A 11 -10.36 -9.32 -8.72
N THR A 12 -9.10 -9.44 -8.32
CA THR A 12 -8.56 -8.79 -7.11
C THR A 12 -8.17 -7.35 -7.40
N GLY A 13 -8.69 -6.41 -6.62
CA GLY A 13 -8.32 -4.99 -6.69
C GLY A 13 -7.13 -4.68 -5.78
N TRP A 14 -6.12 -4.00 -6.33
CA TRP A 14 -4.94 -3.57 -5.59
C TRP A 14 -4.88 -2.04 -5.53
N LEU A 15 -4.45 -1.53 -4.39
CA LEU A 15 -4.23 -0.10 -4.17
C LEU A 15 -2.74 0.11 -3.90
N VAL A 16 -2.07 0.82 -4.80
CA VAL A 16 -0.60 0.99 -4.76
C VAL A 16 -0.27 2.47 -4.72
N LYS A 17 0.33 2.94 -3.62
CA LYS A 17 0.94 4.28 -3.56
C LYS A 17 2.17 4.36 -4.46
N THR A 18 2.14 5.33 -5.38
CA THR A 18 3.30 5.73 -6.19
C THR A 18 3.74 7.18 -5.88
N GLY A 19 3.21 7.73 -4.79
CA GLY A 19 3.40 9.12 -4.37
C GLY A 19 4.65 9.32 -3.52
N TRP A 20 4.51 10.16 -2.50
CA TRP A 20 5.56 10.46 -1.53
C TRP A 20 5.45 9.54 -0.32
N SER A 21 6.60 9.19 0.24
CA SER A 21 6.78 8.32 1.41
C SER A 21 7.76 9.02 2.35
N GLY A 22 7.38 9.13 3.63
CA GLY A 22 8.14 9.83 4.65
C GLY A 22 7.36 10.97 5.30
N ASP A 23 8.00 11.67 6.23
CA ASP A 23 7.41 12.72 7.06
C ASP A 23 6.90 13.92 6.23
N ARG A 24 6.33 14.92 6.92
CA ARG A 24 5.67 16.13 6.40
C ARG A 24 6.30 16.68 5.11
N TYR A 25 5.44 17.32 4.31
CA TYR A 25 5.80 17.97 3.04
C TYR A 25 7.17 18.70 3.11
N GLY A 26 8.13 18.23 2.32
CA GLY A 26 9.51 18.76 2.29
C GLY A 26 10.58 17.85 2.91
N TYR A 27 10.20 16.89 3.76
CA TYR A 27 11.13 15.92 4.39
C TYR A 27 10.91 14.47 3.92
N GLY A 28 9.74 14.15 3.37
CA GLY A 28 9.50 12.88 2.69
C GLY A 28 10.27 12.78 1.36
N SER A 29 10.46 11.56 0.88
CA SER A 29 11.04 11.27 -0.43
C SER A 29 10.01 10.61 -1.35
N ARG A 30 10.12 10.80 -2.66
CA ARG A 30 9.26 10.07 -3.61
C ARG A 30 9.60 8.58 -3.54
N ILE A 31 8.58 7.71 -3.55
CA ILE A 31 8.80 6.26 -3.58
C ILE A 31 9.68 5.93 -4.79
N LYS A 32 10.77 5.21 -4.55
CA LYS A 32 11.69 4.80 -5.62
C LYS A 32 10.94 3.90 -6.58
N LEU A 33 10.92 4.25 -7.86
CA LEU A 33 10.22 3.50 -8.91
C LEU A 33 10.55 1.98 -8.93
N PRO A 34 11.79 1.53 -8.65
CA PRO A 34 12.08 0.11 -8.54
C PRO A 34 11.21 -0.63 -7.51
N TYR A 35 10.84 0.00 -6.39
CA TYR A 35 9.98 -0.64 -5.39
C TYR A 35 8.56 -0.81 -5.90
N THR A 36 7.97 0.22 -6.51
CA THR A 36 6.65 0.12 -7.13
C THR A 36 6.62 -0.96 -8.21
N ARG A 37 7.69 -1.08 -9.02
CA ARG A 37 7.81 -2.14 -10.02
C ARG A 37 7.85 -3.52 -9.37
N LYS A 38 8.64 -3.72 -8.31
CA LYS A 38 8.66 -5.00 -7.58
C LYS A 38 7.31 -5.36 -6.96
N ILE A 39 6.56 -4.39 -6.45
CA ILE A 39 5.19 -4.64 -5.94
C ILE A 39 4.29 -5.12 -7.08
N ILE A 40 4.34 -4.46 -8.25
CA ILE A 40 3.57 -4.86 -9.43
C ILE A 40 4.00 -6.26 -9.91
N ASP A 41 5.30 -6.55 -9.92
CA ASP A 41 5.84 -7.87 -10.26
C ASP A 41 5.34 -8.94 -9.28
N ALA A 42 5.26 -8.63 -7.98
CA ALA A 42 4.73 -9.53 -6.95
C ALA A 42 3.21 -9.75 -7.06
N ILE A 43 2.46 -8.76 -7.57
CA ILE A 43 1.03 -8.91 -7.91
C ILE A 43 0.90 -9.89 -9.09
N HIS A 44 1.70 -9.69 -10.14
CA HIS A 44 1.63 -10.52 -11.35
C HIS A 44 2.17 -11.94 -11.14
N SER A 45 3.16 -12.13 -10.26
CA SER A 45 3.68 -13.45 -9.91
C SER A 45 2.71 -14.26 -9.04
N GLY A 46 1.69 -13.61 -8.46
CA GLY A 46 0.78 -14.22 -7.50
C GLY A 46 1.39 -14.42 -6.11
N SER A 47 2.63 -13.98 -5.88
CA SER A 47 3.28 -14.08 -4.56
C SER A 47 2.46 -13.41 -3.48
N LEU A 48 1.84 -12.28 -3.80
CA LEU A 48 1.00 -11.55 -2.86
C LEU A 48 -0.29 -12.31 -2.50
N LEU A 49 -0.77 -13.25 -3.30
CA LEU A 49 -1.98 -14.02 -2.93
C LEU A 49 -1.75 -14.95 -1.73
N ASN A 50 -0.49 -15.31 -1.45
CA ASN A 50 -0.10 -16.19 -0.34
C ASN A 50 0.66 -15.45 0.77
N ALA A 51 0.81 -14.12 0.67
CA ALA A 51 1.54 -13.34 1.65
C ALA A 51 0.73 -13.18 2.94
N GLU A 52 1.43 -12.87 4.04
CA GLU A 52 0.76 -12.47 5.28
C GLU A 52 0.29 -11.02 5.19
N TYR A 53 -0.89 -10.78 5.76
CA TYR A 53 -1.53 -9.47 5.75
C TYR A 53 -1.87 -8.99 7.16
N LYS A 54 -1.62 -7.70 7.38
CA LYS A 54 -2.06 -6.96 8.57
C LYS A 54 -3.20 -6.03 8.18
N LYS A 55 -4.26 -6.01 8.99
CA LYS A 55 -5.38 -5.11 8.78
C LYS A 55 -5.09 -3.73 9.37
N THR A 56 -5.36 -2.68 8.60
CA THR A 56 -5.29 -1.29 9.09
C THR A 56 -6.49 -0.97 9.97
N GLU A 57 -6.24 -0.28 11.09
CA GLU A 57 -7.29 0.07 12.05
C GLU A 57 -8.25 1.15 11.51
N ILE A 58 -7.77 2.05 10.65
CA ILE A 58 -8.54 3.22 10.21
C ILE A 58 -9.44 2.91 9.01
N PHE A 59 -8.92 2.18 8.01
CA PHE A 59 -9.64 1.94 6.75
C PHE A 59 -10.00 0.46 6.53
N GLY A 60 -9.52 -0.44 7.38
CA GLY A 60 -9.76 -1.87 7.25
C GLY A 60 -9.06 -2.52 6.04
N PHE A 61 -8.15 -1.82 5.37
CA PHE A 61 -7.33 -2.39 4.29
C PHE A 61 -6.37 -3.45 4.80
N GLU A 62 -6.10 -4.44 3.98
CA GLU A 62 -5.10 -5.47 4.20
C GLU A 62 -3.78 -5.01 3.59
N ILE A 63 -2.76 -4.84 4.44
CA ILE A 63 -1.40 -4.49 4.03
C ILE A 63 -0.55 -5.73 4.13
N SER A 64 0.17 -6.07 3.07
CA SER A 64 1.13 -7.18 3.12
C SER A 64 2.28 -6.82 4.06
N THR A 65 2.64 -7.75 4.95
CA THR A 65 3.73 -7.55 5.92
C THR A 65 5.09 -7.55 5.25
N GLU A 66 5.23 -8.26 4.13
CA GLU A 66 6.48 -8.42 3.39
C GLU A 66 6.27 -8.54 1.88
N VAL A 67 7.18 -7.93 1.12
CA VAL A 67 7.27 -8.10 -0.33
C VAL A 67 8.74 -8.26 -0.67
N GLU A 68 9.08 -9.32 -1.38
CA GLU A 68 10.47 -9.64 -1.69
C GLU A 68 11.17 -8.47 -2.39
N GLY A 69 12.29 -8.03 -1.80
CA GLY A 69 13.10 -6.95 -2.35
C GLY A 69 12.50 -5.55 -2.20
N VAL A 70 11.45 -5.39 -1.39
CA VAL A 70 10.89 -4.10 -0.93
C VAL A 70 11.02 -4.03 0.58
N THR A 71 11.44 -2.88 1.09
CA THR A 71 11.58 -2.66 2.54
C THR A 71 10.20 -2.49 3.19
N SER A 72 9.98 -3.14 4.34
CA SER A 72 8.71 -3.09 5.09
C SER A 72 8.26 -1.68 5.47
N GLU A 73 9.22 -0.75 5.66
CA GLU A 73 8.97 0.67 5.92
C GLU A 73 8.15 1.37 4.82
N ILE A 74 8.15 0.84 3.60
CA ILE A 74 7.40 1.37 2.46
C ILE A 74 6.02 0.71 2.35
N LEU A 75 5.86 -0.48 2.93
CA LEU A 75 4.63 -1.26 2.88
C LEU A 75 3.62 -0.76 3.91
N ASP A 76 4.05 -0.50 5.16
CA ASP A 76 3.17 0.02 6.21
C ASP A 76 3.30 1.56 6.29
N PRO A 77 2.27 2.33 5.89
CA PRO A 77 2.39 3.77 5.82
C PRO A 77 2.43 4.40 7.22
N ILE A 78 2.02 3.69 8.28
CA ILE A 78 2.15 4.13 9.69
C ILE A 78 3.62 4.16 10.09
N THR A 79 4.40 3.16 9.64
CA THR A 79 5.82 3.08 9.97
C THR A 79 6.65 4.14 9.26
N THR A 80 6.15 4.65 8.12
CA THR A 80 6.85 5.64 7.31
C THR A 80 6.73 7.08 7.85
N VAL A 81 5.70 7.40 8.64
CA VAL A 81 5.48 8.78 9.13
C VAL A 81 5.46 8.84 10.65
N SER A 82 5.84 9.98 11.21
CA SER A 82 5.57 10.30 12.61
C SER A 82 4.06 10.17 12.90
N SER A 83 3.72 9.47 13.99
CA SER A 83 2.37 9.06 14.41
C SER A 83 1.30 10.17 14.38
N LEU A 84 1.70 11.44 14.42
CA LEU A 84 0.81 12.60 14.40
C LEU A 84 0.27 12.95 12.98
N CYS A 85 1.00 12.63 11.90
CA CYS A 85 0.62 13.02 10.54
C CYS A 85 -0.33 12.02 9.87
N TRP A 86 -0.25 10.74 10.25
CA TRP A 86 -1.08 9.69 9.68
C TRP A 86 -2.57 9.91 9.93
N VAL A 87 -2.92 10.30 11.16
CA VAL A 87 -4.32 10.60 11.53
C VAL A 87 -4.89 11.77 10.73
N CYS A 88 -4.07 12.77 10.38
CA CYS A 88 -4.49 13.91 9.56
C CYS A 88 -4.69 13.56 8.08
N MET A 89 -3.86 12.70 7.48
CA MET A 89 -4.02 12.27 6.09
C MET A 89 -5.23 11.34 5.90
N SER A 90 -5.56 10.55 6.93
CA SER A 90 -6.70 9.63 6.92
C SER A 90 -8.07 10.31 6.76
N ASN A 91 -8.19 11.57 7.14
CA ASN A 91 -9.46 12.30 7.01
C ASN A 91 -9.71 12.86 5.60
N HIS A 92 -8.76 12.74 4.66
CA HIS A 92 -8.94 13.29 3.32
C HIS A 92 -8.75 12.29 2.17
N PHE A 93 -7.96 11.22 2.28
CA PHE A 93 -7.88 10.21 1.21
C PHE A 93 -7.54 8.79 1.71
N LYS A 94 -8.29 7.80 1.20
CA LYS A 94 -8.09 6.34 1.40
C LYS A 94 -6.98 5.83 0.48
N ILE A 95 -5.76 5.52 0.95
CA ILE A 95 -4.78 4.75 0.15
C ILE A 95 -3.85 3.88 1.03
N LEU A 96 -3.52 2.67 0.53
CA LEU A 96 -2.37 1.80 0.85
C LEU A 96 -1.05 2.44 0.45
#